data_AF-A0A9E3NNS2-F1
#
_entry.id   AF-A0A9E3NNS2-F1
#
_cell.length_a   1.000
_cell.length_b   1.000
_cell.length_c   1.000
_cell.angle_alpha   90.00
_cell.angle_beta   90.00
_cell.angle_gamma   90.00
#
_symmetry.space_group_name_H-M   'P 1'
#
loop_
_entity.id
_entity.type
_entity.pdbx_description
1 polymer ?
#
loop_
_entity_poly.entity_id
_entity_poly.type
_entity_poly.pdbx_seq_one_letter_code
_entity_poly.pdbx_strand_id
1 'polypeptide(L)'
;MIGIEIEARTGDELVRVVRALGRHRYVASRLHLVHAFAVEAACASGDDPALEEAKAWAAAVLSDPAIDRGSKDERLHRRATDAELAAIVAAFWESGDRREGAANALADRLTEIGVEPPDAARLPFDESGEEDVFPLLVDAGWELVPIAKLDPERHRGAFEAFEDQLAFEVARFEEENAAPPLVTLHEMPVLGALELIGALDADGVLRAPFVLWTSGNETYVDYVLRGVTRAAKITA
;
A
#
# COMPACT_ATOMS: atom_id res chain seq x y z
N MET A 1 6.37 -1.05 15.27
CA MET A 1 5.16 -1.36 14.50
C MET A 1 4.78 -2.81 14.75
N ILE A 2 3.51 -3.16 14.55
CA ILE A 2 2.99 -4.52 14.68
C ILE A 2 2.44 -4.91 13.30
N GLY A 3 2.88 -6.05 12.77
CA GLY A 3 2.33 -6.62 11.54
C GLY A 3 0.99 -7.28 11.82
N ILE A 4 -0.01 -6.96 11.00
CA ILE A 4 -1.33 -7.59 11.05
C ILE A 4 -1.58 -8.28 9.70
N GLU A 5 -1.69 -9.61 9.72
CA GLU A 5 -2.08 -10.36 8.54
C GLU A 5 -3.52 -9.99 8.13
N ILE A 6 -3.68 -9.64 6.85
CA ILE A 6 -4.99 -9.38 6.25
C ILE A 6 -5.47 -10.68 5.61
N GLU A 7 -6.65 -11.14 6.02
CA GLU A 7 -7.27 -12.39 5.54
C GLU A 7 -7.82 -12.32 4.10
N ALA A 8 -7.20 -11.52 3.23
CA ALA A 8 -7.44 -11.58 1.80
C ALA A 8 -6.85 -12.88 1.24
N ARG A 9 -7.54 -13.45 0.25
CA ARG A 9 -7.15 -14.67 -0.46
C ARG A 9 -6.81 -14.41 -1.90
N THR A 10 -7.35 -13.35 -2.49
CA THR A 10 -7.15 -13.00 -3.90
C THR A 10 -6.62 -11.58 -4.07
N GLY A 11 -6.03 -11.32 -5.23
CA GLY A 11 -5.61 -9.95 -5.56
C GLY A 11 -6.77 -8.96 -5.63
N ASP A 12 -7.94 -9.38 -6.12
CA ASP A 12 -9.16 -8.56 -6.13
C ASP A 12 -9.58 -8.13 -4.71
N GLU A 13 -9.35 -8.99 -3.71
CA GLU A 13 -9.60 -8.70 -2.30
C GLU A 13 -8.61 -7.67 -1.76
N LEU A 14 -7.30 -7.83 -2.03
CA LEU A 14 -6.30 -6.84 -1.63
C LEU A 14 -6.55 -5.46 -2.24
N VAL A 15 -6.91 -5.40 -3.51
CA VAL A 15 -7.23 -4.13 -4.17
C VAL A 15 -8.43 -3.45 -3.49
N ARG A 16 -9.44 -4.21 -3.04
CA ARG A 16 -10.53 -3.66 -2.23
C ARG A 16 -10.07 -3.17 -0.87
N VAL A 17 -9.12 -3.85 -0.22
CA VAL A 17 -8.51 -3.40 1.04
C VAL A 17 -7.79 -2.07 0.85
N VAL A 18 -6.93 -1.94 -0.17
CA VAL A 18 -6.22 -0.68 -0.50
C VAL A 18 -7.20 0.46 -0.76
N ARG A 19 -8.25 0.19 -1.57
CA ARG A 19 -9.32 1.18 -1.82
C ARG A 19 -10.09 1.55 -0.55
N ALA A 20 -10.31 0.61 0.36
CA ALA A 20 -11.01 0.84 1.63
C ALA A 20 -10.16 1.64 2.61
N LEU A 21 -8.85 1.39 2.68
CA LEU A 21 -7.89 2.19 3.47
C LEU A 21 -7.91 3.65 3.03
N GLY A 22 -7.70 3.93 1.74
CA GLY A 22 -7.65 5.31 1.23
C GLY A 22 -8.95 6.10 1.39
N ARG A 23 -10.10 5.41 1.43
CA ARG A 23 -11.43 6.03 1.64
C ARG A 23 -11.85 6.10 3.10
N HIS A 24 -11.05 5.56 4.03
CA HIS A 24 -11.46 5.49 5.41
C HIS A 24 -11.50 6.89 6.04
N ARG A 25 -12.59 7.19 6.76
CA ARG A 25 -12.85 8.56 7.27
C ARG A 25 -11.83 9.06 8.30
N TYR A 26 -11.04 8.15 8.86
CA TYR A 26 -10.00 8.47 9.84
C TYR A 26 -8.64 8.70 9.19
N VAL A 27 -8.48 8.63 7.86
CA VAL A 27 -7.22 8.95 7.20
C VAL A 27 -6.98 10.47 7.20
N ALA A 28 -5.97 10.90 7.94
CA ALA A 28 -5.50 12.27 8.03
C ALA A 28 -4.49 12.62 6.93
N SER A 29 -3.54 11.73 6.64
CA SER A 29 -2.48 11.94 5.64
C SER A 29 -2.21 10.67 4.83
N ARG A 30 -1.58 10.84 3.66
CA ARG A 30 -1.18 9.75 2.76
C ARG A 30 0.32 9.85 2.49
N LEU A 31 0.98 8.72 2.59
CA LEU A 31 2.43 8.56 2.43
C LEU A 31 2.69 7.60 1.26
N HIS A 32 2.08 7.87 0.11
CA HIS A 32 2.21 7.00 -1.07
C HIS A 32 3.33 7.51 -1.96
N LEU A 33 4.30 6.65 -2.23
CA LEU A 33 5.39 6.85 -3.14
C LEU A 33 5.36 5.76 -4.21
N VAL A 34 5.39 6.15 -5.48
CA VAL A 34 5.34 5.20 -6.61
C VAL A 34 6.48 5.46 -7.57
N HIS A 35 7.06 4.38 -8.09
CA HIS A 35 8.14 4.40 -9.06
C HIS A 35 7.61 4.51 -10.49
N ALA A 36 8.36 5.20 -11.36
CA ALA A 36 8.00 5.40 -12.76
C ALA A 36 7.74 4.09 -13.52
N PHE A 37 8.50 3.03 -13.23
CA PHE A 37 8.27 1.70 -13.82
C PHE A 37 6.90 1.09 -13.47
N ALA A 38 6.47 1.19 -12.21
CA ALA A 38 5.18 0.65 -11.80
C ALA A 38 4.03 1.38 -12.48
N VAL A 39 4.15 2.71 -12.61
CA VAL A 39 3.18 3.55 -13.32
C VAL A 39 3.11 3.20 -14.81
N GLU A 40 4.26 3.13 -15.48
CA GLU A 40 4.31 2.81 -16.90
C GLU A 40 3.74 1.41 -17.19
N ALA A 41 4.13 0.41 -16.40
CA ALA A 41 3.64 -0.95 -16.54
C ALA A 41 2.12 -1.03 -16.32
N ALA A 42 1.58 -0.33 -15.31
CA ALA A 42 0.14 -0.26 -15.08
C ALA A 42 -0.63 0.44 -16.22
N CYS A 43 0.00 1.39 -16.92
CA CYS A 43 -0.58 2.06 -18.08
C CYS A 43 -0.46 1.25 -19.38
N ALA A 44 0.59 0.44 -19.52
CA ALA A 44 0.80 -0.42 -20.68
C ALA A 44 -0.26 -1.52 -20.80
N SER A 45 -0.82 -1.95 -19.66
CA SER A 45 -1.85 -2.98 -19.61
C SER A 45 -3.27 -2.48 -19.87
N GLY A 46 -3.49 -1.17 -19.85
CA GLY A 46 -4.78 -0.54 -20.12
C GLY A 46 -4.83 0.88 -19.59
N ASP A 47 -5.67 1.71 -20.21
CA ASP A 47 -5.86 3.09 -19.76
C ASP A 47 -6.73 3.13 -18.49
N ASP A 48 -6.26 3.85 -17.48
CA ASP A 48 -7.01 4.20 -16.29
C ASP A 48 -6.99 5.73 -16.12
N PRO A 49 -8.14 6.42 -16.07
CA PRO A 49 -8.20 7.87 -15.92
C PRO A 49 -7.46 8.39 -14.68
N ALA A 50 -7.37 7.58 -13.62
CA ALA A 50 -6.62 7.97 -12.41
C ALA A 50 -5.12 8.12 -12.68
N LEU A 51 -4.59 7.49 -13.74
CA LEU A 51 -3.17 7.47 -14.07
C LEU A 51 -2.78 8.45 -15.18
N GLU A 52 -3.67 9.33 -15.67
CA GLU A 52 -3.33 10.23 -16.79
C GLU A 52 -2.11 11.13 -16.49
N GLU A 53 -2.12 11.80 -15.33
CA GLU A 53 -1.00 12.64 -14.90
C GLU A 53 0.25 11.81 -14.60
N ALA A 54 0.06 10.68 -13.91
CA ALA A 54 1.09 9.70 -13.60
C ALA A 54 1.84 9.23 -14.86
N LYS A 55 1.09 8.88 -15.90
CA LYS A 55 1.57 8.37 -17.19
C LYS A 55 2.45 9.40 -17.88
N ALA A 56 2.01 10.66 -17.93
CA ALA A 56 2.78 11.74 -18.52
C ALA A 56 4.09 11.99 -17.75
N TRP A 57 4.05 11.97 -16.41
CA TRP A 57 5.24 12.09 -15.58
C TRP A 57 6.22 10.92 -15.80
N ALA A 58 5.74 9.68 -15.73
CA ALA A 58 6.57 8.49 -15.90
C ALA A 58 7.24 8.49 -17.28
N ALA A 59 6.50 8.81 -18.34
CA ALA A 59 7.07 8.92 -19.69
C ALA A 59 8.17 9.98 -19.77
N ALA A 60 7.98 11.15 -19.15
CA ALA A 60 8.98 12.21 -19.13
C ALA A 60 10.26 11.77 -18.39
N VAL A 61 10.11 11.24 -17.17
CA VAL A 61 11.22 10.75 -16.34
C VAL A 61 11.97 9.62 -17.03
N LEU A 62 11.27 8.63 -17.57
CA LEU A 62 11.90 7.51 -18.25
C LEU A 62 12.56 7.92 -19.56
N SER A 63 12.12 8.99 -20.22
CA SER A 63 12.78 9.51 -21.42
C SER A 63 14.03 10.36 -21.14
N ASP A 64 14.25 10.79 -19.90
CA ASP A 64 15.36 11.68 -19.54
C ASP A 64 16.71 10.91 -19.49
N PRO A 65 17.66 11.18 -20.40
CA PRO A 65 18.96 10.51 -20.42
C PRO A 65 19.87 10.88 -19.25
N ALA A 66 19.54 11.92 -18.48
CA ALA A 66 20.28 12.33 -17.28
C ALA A 66 19.84 11.56 -16.01
N ILE A 67 18.85 10.66 -16.13
CA ILE A 67 18.39 9.80 -15.03
C ILE A 67 18.97 8.40 -15.24
N ASP A 68 19.75 7.95 -14.26
CA ASP A 68 20.17 6.55 -14.19
C ASP A 68 19.03 5.71 -13.61
N ARG A 69 18.31 5.02 -14.48
CA ARG A 69 17.14 4.19 -14.14
C ARG A 69 17.50 2.97 -13.29
N GLY A 70 18.78 2.57 -13.28
CA GLY A 70 19.29 1.47 -12.45
C GLY A 70 19.80 1.92 -11.08
N SER A 71 19.48 3.15 -10.66
CA SER A 71 19.94 3.74 -9.40
C SER A 71 18.78 4.03 -8.43
N LYS A 72 19.11 4.60 -7.26
CA LYS A 72 18.13 5.11 -6.28
C LYS A 72 17.83 6.60 -6.50
N ASP A 73 17.82 7.06 -7.76
CA ASP A 73 17.52 8.46 -8.09
C ASP A 73 16.09 8.81 -7.67
N GLU A 74 15.95 9.77 -6.75
CA GLU A 74 14.66 10.19 -6.19
C GLU A 74 13.68 10.71 -7.26
N ARG A 75 14.17 11.14 -8.43
CA ARG A 75 13.31 11.58 -9.55
C ARG A 75 12.53 10.44 -10.18
N LEU A 76 12.94 9.19 -9.95
CA LEU A 76 12.19 8.00 -10.37
C LEU A 76 10.96 7.75 -9.52
N HIS A 77 10.82 8.44 -8.39
CA HIS A 77 9.70 8.35 -7.49
C HIS A 77 8.89 9.64 -7.48
N ARG A 78 7.59 9.51 -7.21
CA ARG A 78 6.74 10.65 -6.85
C ARG A 78 5.67 10.25 -5.88
N ARG A 79 5.08 11.27 -5.25
CA ARG A 79 3.86 11.08 -4.45
C ARG A 79 2.70 10.64 -5.32
N ALA A 80 1.86 9.76 -4.78
CA ALA A 80 0.64 9.30 -5.42
C ALA A 80 -0.60 9.59 -4.57
N THR A 81 -1.74 9.71 -5.24
CA THR A 81 -3.06 9.72 -4.63
C THR A 81 -3.55 8.30 -4.35
N ASP A 82 -4.57 8.16 -3.50
CA ASP A 82 -5.22 6.86 -3.24
C ASP A 82 -5.77 6.23 -4.54
N ALA A 83 -6.24 7.05 -5.48
CA ALA A 83 -6.77 6.59 -6.77
C ALA A 83 -5.65 6.05 -7.68
N GLU A 84 -4.52 6.74 -7.75
CA GLU A 84 -3.35 6.28 -8.50
C GLU A 84 -2.77 5.00 -7.91
N LEU A 85 -2.57 4.96 -6.58
CA LEU A 85 -2.10 3.76 -5.89
C LEU A 85 -3.02 2.56 -6.18
N ALA A 86 -4.33 2.74 -6.01
CA ALA A 86 -5.30 1.68 -6.27
C ALA A 86 -5.30 1.22 -7.72
N ALA A 87 -5.13 2.12 -8.69
CA ALA A 87 -5.06 1.77 -10.11
C ALA A 87 -3.77 1.02 -10.45
N ILE A 88 -2.64 1.40 -9.86
CA ILE A 88 -1.35 0.71 -10.04
C ILE A 88 -1.47 -0.72 -9.50
N VAL A 89 -1.84 -0.91 -8.23
CA VAL A 89 -1.91 -2.27 -7.67
C VAL A 89 -3.00 -3.11 -8.33
N ALA A 90 -4.11 -2.51 -8.78
CA ALA A 90 -5.13 -3.21 -9.54
C ALA A 90 -4.60 -3.77 -10.86
N ALA A 91 -3.73 -3.03 -11.56
CA ALA A 91 -3.13 -3.52 -12.80
C ALA A 91 -2.28 -4.77 -12.61
N PHE A 92 -1.77 -5.02 -11.40
CA PHE A 92 -0.96 -6.21 -11.06
C PHE A 92 -1.73 -7.31 -10.32
N TRP A 93 -2.77 -6.96 -9.58
CA TRP A 93 -3.44 -7.90 -8.69
C TRP A 93 -4.87 -8.27 -9.10
N GLU A 94 -5.59 -7.41 -9.85
CA GLU A 94 -6.91 -7.80 -10.34
C GLU A 94 -6.78 -8.88 -11.44
N SER A 95 -7.71 -9.81 -11.45
CA SER A 95 -7.70 -10.92 -12.42
C SER A 95 -7.93 -10.44 -13.86
N GLY A 96 -7.30 -11.10 -14.83
CA GLY A 96 -7.50 -10.89 -16.27
C GLY A 96 -6.24 -10.47 -17.04
N ASP A 97 -6.39 -10.22 -18.33
CA ASP A 97 -5.29 -9.94 -19.28
C ASP A 97 -4.45 -8.71 -18.88
N ARG A 98 -5.07 -7.78 -18.15
CA ARG A 98 -4.43 -6.57 -17.63
C ARG A 98 -3.23 -6.92 -16.72
N ARG A 99 -3.37 -7.97 -15.91
CA ARG A 99 -2.33 -8.45 -14.99
C ARG A 99 -1.08 -8.90 -15.73
N GLU A 100 -1.26 -9.76 -16.72
CA GLU A 100 -0.16 -10.30 -17.51
C GLU A 100 0.56 -9.19 -18.29
N GLY A 101 -0.20 -8.26 -18.88
CA GLY A 101 0.36 -7.10 -19.58
C GLY A 101 1.23 -6.23 -18.67
N ALA A 102 0.76 -5.93 -17.45
CA ALA A 102 1.52 -5.12 -16.49
C ALA A 102 2.76 -5.85 -15.98
N ALA A 103 2.63 -7.15 -15.67
CA ALA A 103 3.76 -7.98 -15.24
C ALA A 103 4.86 -8.05 -16.31
N ASN A 104 4.50 -8.28 -17.57
CA ASN A 104 5.45 -8.32 -18.68
C ASN A 104 6.14 -6.97 -18.90
N ALA A 105 5.36 -5.87 -18.92
CA ALA A 105 5.93 -4.53 -19.09
C ALA A 105 6.90 -4.15 -17.96
N LEU A 106 6.59 -4.53 -16.72
CA LEU A 106 7.50 -4.31 -15.59
C LEU A 106 8.76 -5.19 -15.70
N ALA A 107 8.61 -6.47 -16.06
CA ALA A 107 9.74 -7.38 -16.23
C ALA A 107 10.72 -6.91 -17.32
N ASP A 108 10.21 -6.35 -18.42
CA ASP A 108 11.02 -5.74 -19.47
C ASP A 108 11.86 -4.57 -18.92
N ARG A 109 11.26 -3.67 -18.13
CA ARG A 109 11.98 -2.56 -17.50
C ARG A 109 13.03 -2.98 -16.49
N LEU A 110 12.75 -4.01 -15.70
CA LEU A 110 13.72 -4.58 -14.78
C LEU A 110 14.91 -5.17 -15.53
N THR A 111 14.65 -5.87 -16.64
CA THR A 111 15.69 -6.45 -17.50
C THR A 111 16.59 -5.36 -18.11
N GLU A 112 16.02 -4.23 -18.54
CA GLU A 112 16.77 -3.09 -19.07
C GLU A 112 17.80 -2.52 -18.10
N ILE A 113 17.52 -2.58 -16.79
CA ILE A 113 18.43 -2.10 -15.74
C ILE A 113 19.28 -3.22 -15.12
N GLY A 114 19.23 -4.44 -15.68
CA GLY A 114 20.00 -5.58 -15.21
C GLY A 114 19.47 -6.23 -13.92
N VAL A 115 18.19 -6.00 -13.60
CA VAL A 115 17.51 -6.69 -12.49
C VAL A 115 16.83 -7.94 -13.04
N GLU A 116 17.16 -9.08 -12.45
CA GLU A 116 16.56 -10.36 -12.84
C GLU A 116 15.07 -10.42 -12.47
N PRO A 117 14.24 -11.15 -13.23
CA PRO A 117 12.85 -11.37 -12.88
C PRO A 117 12.73 -12.08 -11.52
N PRO A 118 11.61 -11.90 -10.80
CA PRO A 118 11.43 -12.51 -9.49
C PRO A 118 11.55 -14.03 -9.53
N ASP A 119 12.31 -14.60 -8.59
CA ASP A 119 12.40 -16.05 -8.41
C ASP A 119 11.04 -16.61 -7.94
N ALA A 120 10.44 -17.47 -8.75
CA ALA A 120 9.17 -18.12 -8.46
C ALA A 120 9.21 -19.04 -7.22
N ALA A 121 10.38 -19.44 -6.74
CA ALA A 121 10.51 -20.18 -5.48
C ALA A 121 10.42 -19.26 -4.25
N ARG A 122 10.69 -17.96 -4.39
CA ARG A 122 10.56 -16.99 -3.29
C ARG A 122 9.09 -16.65 -3.08
N LEU A 123 8.73 -16.54 -1.80
CA LEU A 123 7.42 -16.05 -1.39
C LEU A 123 7.45 -14.52 -1.30
N PRO A 124 6.38 -13.83 -1.74
CA PRO A 124 6.25 -12.38 -1.58
C PRO A 124 6.04 -12.00 -0.11
N PHE A 125 6.17 -10.71 0.21
CA PHE A 125 5.88 -10.14 1.54
C PHE A 125 6.76 -10.72 2.66
N ASP A 126 8.01 -11.08 2.35
CA ASP A 126 9.00 -11.48 3.34
C ASP A 126 9.51 -10.25 4.11
N GLU A 127 9.00 -10.09 5.34
CA GLU A 127 9.34 -8.98 6.26
C GLU A 127 10.85 -8.83 6.45
N SER A 128 11.61 -9.93 6.40
CA SER A 128 13.06 -9.90 6.63
C SER A 128 13.87 -9.33 5.45
N GLY A 129 13.25 -9.23 4.27
CA GLY A 129 13.87 -8.78 3.03
C GLY A 129 13.43 -7.40 2.56
N GLU A 130 12.55 -6.70 3.29
CA GLU A 130 11.99 -5.41 2.85
C GLU A 130 13.07 -4.33 2.62
N GLU A 131 14.14 -4.31 3.43
CA GLU A 131 15.24 -3.34 3.30
C GLU A 131 16.09 -3.55 2.02
N ASP A 132 16.07 -4.76 1.47
CA ASP A 132 16.86 -5.15 0.30
C ASP A 132 16.06 -5.00 -1.01
N VAL A 133 14.81 -4.53 -0.96
CA VAL A 133 13.96 -4.37 -2.14
C VAL A 133 14.56 -3.33 -3.10
N PHE A 134 14.83 -3.78 -4.33
CA PHE A 134 15.30 -2.91 -5.40
C PHE A 134 14.75 -3.35 -6.77
N PRO A 135 14.24 -2.41 -7.58
CA PRO A 135 13.82 -1.07 -7.18
C PRO A 135 12.64 -1.13 -6.19
N LEU A 136 12.53 -0.14 -5.30
CA LEU A 136 11.32 0.10 -4.53
C LEU A 136 10.26 0.66 -5.49
N LEU A 137 9.21 -0.12 -5.76
CA LEU A 137 8.21 0.21 -6.78
C LEU A 137 7.00 0.94 -6.19
N VAL A 138 6.54 0.51 -5.02
CA VAL A 138 5.49 1.17 -4.25
C VAL A 138 5.83 1.11 -2.78
N ASP A 139 5.73 2.25 -2.12
CA ASP A 139 5.71 2.39 -0.66
C ASP A 139 4.46 3.20 -0.31
N ALA A 140 3.62 2.69 0.58
CA ALA A 140 2.29 3.25 0.80
C ALA A 140 1.85 3.15 2.25
N GLY A 141 1.47 4.30 2.81
CA GLY A 141 0.97 4.41 4.17
C GLY A 141 -0.17 5.41 4.33
N TRP A 142 -0.98 5.17 5.34
CA TRP A 142 -2.08 6.03 5.77
C TRP A 142 -1.89 6.43 7.22
N GLU A 143 -1.70 7.72 7.44
CA GLU A 143 -1.71 8.29 8.78
C GLU A 143 -3.14 8.52 9.22
N LEU A 144 -3.47 8.02 10.41
CA LEU A 144 -4.79 8.15 11.00
C LEU A 144 -4.90 9.44 11.82
N VAL A 145 -6.11 9.98 11.95
CA VAL A 145 -6.40 11.09 12.86
C VAL A 145 -6.00 10.65 14.27
N PRO A 146 -5.12 11.41 14.97
CA PRO A 146 -4.73 11.10 16.34
C PRO A 146 -5.94 11.02 17.27
N ILE A 147 -5.91 10.13 18.27
CA ILE A 147 -6.96 9.98 19.29
C ILE A 147 -7.28 11.32 19.95
N ALA A 148 -6.25 12.12 20.26
CA ALA A 148 -6.36 13.46 20.85
C ALA A 148 -7.18 14.45 20.01
N LYS A 149 -7.31 14.21 18.71
CA LYS A 149 -8.02 15.07 17.75
C LYS A 149 -9.38 14.51 17.33
N LEU A 150 -9.80 13.38 17.89
CA LEU A 150 -11.10 12.80 17.58
C LEU A 150 -12.24 13.66 18.16
N ASP A 151 -13.09 14.14 17.26
CA ASP A 151 -14.38 14.76 17.60
C ASP A 151 -15.39 13.69 18.10
N PRO A 152 -15.98 13.84 19.31
CA PRO A 152 -16.88 12.83 19.90
C PRO A 152 -18.17 12.56 19.11
N GLU A 153 -18.73 13.56 18.44
CA GLU A 153 -19.97 13.40 17.68
C GLU A 153 -19.70 12.72 16.34
N ARG A 154 -18.67 13.19 15.63
CA ARG A 154 -18.28 12.65 14.33
C ARG A 154 -17.65 11.26 14.47
N HIS A 155 -16.86 11.04 15.52
CA HIS A 155 -16.07 9.83 15.72
C HIS A 155 -16.63 8.88 16.78
N ARG A 156 -17.93 8.98 17.10
CA ARG A 156 -18.59 8.17 18.13
C ARG A 156 -18.23 6.69 18.10
N GLY A 157 -18.16 6.08 16.91
CA GLY A 157 -17.80 4.65 16.80
C GLY A 157 -16.40 4.30 17.28
N ALA A 158 -15.41 5.20 17.15
CA ALA A 158 -14.08 5.00 17.73
C ALA A 158 -14.12 5.10 19.26
N PHE A 159 -14.90 6.04 19.82
CA PHE A 159 -15.11 6.13 21.28
C PHE A 159 -15.81 4.88 21.83
N GLU A 160 -16.83 4.38 21.14
CA GLU A 160 -17.56 3.16 21.50
C GLU A 160 -16.72 1.88 21.40
N ALA A 161 -15.54 1.94 20.75
CA ALA A 161 -14.62 0.80 20.66
C ALA A 161 -13.78 0.63 21.93
N PHE A 162 -13.64 1.68 22.74
CA PHE A 162 -12.98 1.59 24.05
C PHE A 162 -13.97 1.04 25.08
N GLU A 163 -13.46 0.26 26.05
CA GLU A 163 -14.28 -0.41 27.07
C GLU A 163 -15.15 0.57 27.85
N ASP A 164 -14.57 1.72 28.21
CA ASP A 164 -15.25 2.82 28.87
C ASP A 164 -14.60 4.19 28.56
N GLN A 165 -15.17 5.26 29.11
CA GLN A 165 -14.65 6.62 28.95
C GLN A 165 -13.24 6.77 29.55
N LEU A 166 -12.93 6.08 30.63
CA LEU A 166 -11.61 6.16 31.27
C LEU A 166 -10.54 5.54 30.37
N ALA A 167 -10.82 4.40 29.73
CA ALA A 167 -9.93 3.77 28.77
C ALA A 167 -9.61 4.70 27.58
N PHE A 168 -10.62 5.39 27.03
CA PHE A 168 -10.40 6.39 25.99
C PHE A 168 -9.54 7.56 26.49
N GLU A 169 -9.84 8.11 27.66
CA GLU A 169 -9.10 9.23 28.24
C GLU A 169 -7.64 8.87 28.53
N VAL A 170 -7.38 7.65 28.99
CA VAL A 170 -6.01 7.12 29.18
C VAL A 170 -5.29 7.03 27.85
N ALA A 171 -5.88 6.40 26.83
CA ALA A 171 -5.26 6.28 25.51
C ALA A 171 -4.96 7.65 24.88
N ARG A 172 -5.88 8.59 25.04
CA ARG A 172 -5.69 9.99 24.62
C ARG A 172 -4.53 10.65 25.37
N PHE A 173 -4.50 10.52 26.69
CA PHE A 173 -3.44 11.10 27.51
C PHE A 173 -2.07 10.52 27.16
N GLU A 174 -1.98 9.22 26.95
CA GLU A 174 -0.74 8.54 26.51
C GLU A 174 -0.25 9.08 25.16
N GLU A 175 -1.15 9.23 24.18
CA GLU A 175 -0.81 9.80 22.87
C GLU A 175 -0.35 11.28 22.97
N GLU A 176 -1.03 12.11 23.77
CA GLU A 176 -0.70 13.53 23.96
C GLU A 176 0.66 13.74 24.69
N ASN A 177 1.06 12.81 25.56
CA ASN A 177 2.27 12.92 26.38
C ASN A 177 3.45 12.07 25.87
N ALA A 178 3.30 11.38 24.75
CA ALA A 178 4.35 10.54 24.21
C ALA A 178 5.57 11.35 23.75
N ALA A 179 6.76 10.85 24.10
CA ALA A 179 8.04 11.37 23.67
C ALA A 179 8.93 10.20 23.17
N PRO A 180 9.19 10.07 21.86
CA PRO A 180 8.73 10.92 20.76
C PRO A 180 7.20 10.86 20.53
N PRO A 181 6.60 11.82 19.78
CA PRO A 181 5.19 11.79 19.45
C PRO A 181 4.79 10.48 18.78
N LEU A 182 3.68 9.87 19.22
CA LEU A 182 3.12 8.69 18.58
C LEU A 182 2.41 9.09 17.28
N VAL A 183 2.74 8.38 16.20
CA VAL A 183 2.02 8.48 14.92
C VAL A 183 1.23 7.19 14.74
N THR A 184 -0.07 7.34 14.52
CA THR A 184 -0.95 6.19 14.25
C THR A 184 -0.98 5.95 12.76
N LEU A 185 -0.49 4.79 12.31
CA LEU A 185 -0.18 4.50 10.91
C LEU A 185 -0.70 3.11 10.52
N HIS A 186 -1.15 3.00 9.26
CA HIS A 186 -1.26 1.74 8.53
C HIS A 186 -0.34 1.81 7.31
N GLU A 187 0.57 0.86 7.15
CA GLU A 187 1.54 0.81 6.07
C GLU A 187 1.45 -0.52 5.34
N MET A 188 1.48 -0.47 4.02
CA MET A 188 1.64 -1.66 3.18
C MET A 188 3.07 -2.20 3.33
N PRO A 189 3.30 -3.50 3.05
CA PRO A 189 4.66 -3.95 2.85
C PRO A 189 5.24 -3.20 1.65
N VAL A 190 6.55 -2.97 1.67
CA VAL A 190 7.25 -2.37 0.52
C VAL A 190 7.07 -3.29 -0.68
N LEU A 191 6.55 -2.75 -1.79
CA LEU A 191 6.34 -3.55 -2.99
C LEU A 191 7.52 -3.39 -3.94
N GLY A 192 8.24 -4.49 -4.15
CA GLY A 192 9.20 -4.66 -5.22
C GLY A 192 8.62 -5.43 -6.40
N ALA A 193 9.50 -5.93 -7.26
CA ALA A 193 9.13 -6.76 -8.40
C ALA A 193 8.42 -8.05 -7.96
N LEU A 194 8.87 -8.69 -6.87
CA LEU A 194 8.29 -9.92 -6.36
C LEU A 194 6.85 -9.71 -5.87
N GLU A 195 6.58 -8.61 -5.16
CA GLU A 195 5.26 -8.31 -4.61
C GLU A 195 4.26 -7.86 -5.70
N LEU A 196 4.72 -7.16 -6.74
CA LEU A 196 3.83 -6.78 -7.84
C LEU A 196 3.59 -7.92 -8.82
N ILE A 197 4.63 -8.62 -9.26
CA ILE A 197 4.51 -9.67 -10.29
C ILE A 197 4.16 -11.03 -9.68
N GLY A 198 4.78 -11.37 -8.55
CA GLY A 198 4.77 -12.70 -7.95
C GLY A 198 3.86 -12.87 -6.74
N ALA A 199 3.05 -11.87 -6.37
CA ALA A 199 2.15 -11.98 -5.22
C ALA A 199 1.10 -13.09 -5.37
N LEU A 200 0.67 -13.35 -6.62
CA LEU A 200 -0.43 -14.24 -6.94
C LEU A 200 0.06 -15.47 -7.70
N ASP A 201 -0.64 -16.59 -7.54
CA ASP A 201 -0.48 -17.75 -8.40
C ASP A 201 -1.27 -17.60 -9.72
N ALA A 202 -1.25 -18.67 -10.53
CA ALA A 202 -1.94 -18.73 -11.80
C ALA A 202 -3.47 -18.53 -11.65
N ASP A 203 -4.04 -19.00 -10.55
CA ASP A 203 -5.48 -18.90 -10.23
C ASP A 203 -5.86 -17.55 -9.61
N GLY A 204 -4.89 -16.65 -9.38
CA GLY A 204 -5.13 -15.34 -8.78
C GLY A 204 -5.23 -15.36 -7.25
N VAL A 205 -4.78 -16.46 -6.63
CA VAL A 205 -4.73 -16.63 -5.18
C VAL A 205 -3.39 -16.13 -4.65
N LEU A 206 -3.40 -15.52 -3.47
CA LEU A 206 -2.19 -15.05 -2.81
C LEU A 206 -1.26 -16.21 -2.46
N ARG A 207 0.02 -16.04 -2.79
CA ARG A 207 1.07 -17.04 -2.52
C ARG A 207 1.62 -16.96 -1.09
N ALA A 208 1.46 -15.82 -0.42
CA ALA A 208 1.80 -15.61 0.98
C ALA A 208 0.82 -14.63 1.64
N PRO A 209 0.70 -14.63 2.97
CA PRO A 209 -0.10 -13.65 3.70
C PRO A 209 0.35 -12.22 3.40
N PHE A 210 -0.61 -11.32 3.22
CA PHE A 210 -0.34 -9.89 3.14
C PHE A 210 -0.33 -9.29 4.55
N VAL A 211 0.79 -8.70 4.95
CA VAL A 211 0.97 -8.10 6.28
C VAL A 211 0.82 -6.60 6.18
N LEU A 212 -0.13 -6.03 6.91
CA LEU A 212 -0.27 -4.58 7.08
C LEU A 212 0.49 -4.17 8.35
N TRP A 213 1.49 -3.31 8.21
CA TRP A 213 2.23 -2.76 9.32
C TRP A 213 1.40 -1.67 10.02
N THR A 214 1.31 -1.74 11.34
CA THR A 214 0.51 -0.79 12.12
C THR A 214 1.30 -0.18 13.27
N SER A 215 0.98 1.08 13.58
CA SER A 215 1.52 1.82 14.72
C SER A 215 0.41 2.61 15.39
N GLY A 216 0.52 2.84 16.70
CA GLY A 216 -0.44 3.59 17.51
C GLY A 216 -1.16 2.72 18.54
N ASN A 217 -2.27 3.24 19.07
CA ASN A 217 -3.06 2.53 20.08
C ASN A 217 -3.80 1.34 19.45
N GLU A 218 -3.63 0.17 20.04
CA GLU A 218 -4.14 -1.11 19.51
C GLU A 218 -5.65 -1.10 19.30
N THR A 219 -6.44 -0.65 20.29
CA THR A 219 -7.91 -0.59 20.20
C THR A 219 -8.38 0.27 19.04
N TYR A 220 -7.72 1.41 18.84
CA TYR A 220 -8.09 2.33 17.77
C TYR A 220 -7.70 1.81 16.38
N VAL A 221 -6.49 1.26 16.25
CA VAL A 221 -5.99 0.62 15.02
C VAL A 221 -6.90 -0.54 14.61
N ASP A 222 -7.20 -1.45 15.54
CA ASP A 222 -8.08 -2.59 15.32
C ASP A 222 -9.50 -2.15 14.93
N TYR A 223 -10.07 -1.14 15.60
CA TYR A 223 -11.37 -0.59 15.24
C TYR A 223 -11.40 -0.08 13.79
N VAL A 224 -10.38 0.67 13.38
CA VAL A 224 -10.27 1.18 12.01
C VAL A 224 -10.11 0.03 11.02
N LEU A 225 -9.24 -0.94 11.33
CA LEU A 225 -8.99 -2.08 10.45
C LEU A 225 -10.23 -2.95 10.27
N ARG A 226 -11.04 -3.20 11.31
CA ARG A 226 -12.34 -3.89 11.18
C ARG A 226 -13.30 -3.14 10.24
N GLY A 227 -13.28 -1.80 10.27
CA GLY A 227 -14.03 -0.98 9.33
C GLY A 227 -13.57 -1.18 7.88
N VAL A 228 -12.25 -1.22 7.67
CA VAL A 228 -11.61 -1.47 6.38
C VAL A 228 -11.93 -2.86 5.85
N THR A 229 -11.70 -3.92 6.63
CA THR A 229 -11.95 -5.32 6.21
C THR A 229 -13.41 -5.53 5.86
N ARG A 230 -14.34 -4.98 6.65
CA ARG A 230 -15.77 -5.00 6.37
C ARG A 230 -16.10 -4.28 5.06
N ALA A 231 -15.54 -3.10 4.82
CA ALA A 231 -15.77 -2.34 3.58
C ALA A 231 -15.19 -3.06 2.36
N ALA A 232 -14.06 -3.73 2.52
CA ALA A 232 -13.41 -4.55 1.50
C ALA A 232 -14.10 -5.91 1.27
N LYS A 233 -15.08 -6.26 2.12
CA LYS A 233 -15.79 -7.55 2.12
C LYS A 233 -14.85 -8.74 2.32
N ILE A 234 -13.83 -8.55 3.17
CA ILE A 234 -13.00 -9.65 3.65
C ILE A 234 -13.84 -10.40 4.68
N THR A 235 -14.25 -11.61 4.34
CA THR A 235 -15.00 -12.50 5.23
C THR A 235 -14.02 -13.48 5.86
N ALA A 236 -13.90 -13.43 7.19
CA ALA A 236 -13.37 -14.53 7.98
C ALA A 236 -14.19 -15.81 7.76
#